data_AF-A0A161SI20-F1
#
_entry.id   AF-A0A161SI20-F1
#
_cell.length_a   1.000
_cell.length_b   1.000
_cell.length_c   1.000
_cell.angle_alpha   90.00
_cell.angle_beta   90.00
_cell.angle_gamma   90.00
#
_symmetry.space_group_name_H-M   'P 1'
#
loop_
_entity.id
_entity.type
_entity.pdbx_description
1 polymer ?
#
loop_
_entity_poly.entity_id
_entity_poly.type
_entity_poly.pdbx_seq_one_letter_code
_entity_poly.pdbx_strand_id
1 'polypeptide(L)'
;MAEPSEVAALIENLRPLGIDLVAGGPPCQPFSRAGRAKIRSLINDGVRDEVDARKELWRSFIDVVLALKPRAVLMENVPDMAIGDDLFVIRAIADILEGAGYVVDYRLLDAWRHGVPQHRKRFILQARNDGALPAWPAPMEHRPTVRDAIEDLPPLDDTTGARELPYMGQPSSALAKTLRDDDADIIYDHMTRPVRDDDREAFELMTSSTLYSDLPEHLRRYRSDTFNDKYKRLDWDDLSRTITAHIAKDGYWYIHPEEHRTLTVREAARIQTFPDSFRFAGTRSDAFRQIGNAVPPALGRTVAEAILPLAEQRQEQPRLPDLRRRLSLWADEQRDTAWWLYPGPDMTAAAAAVAALLDVHRLPAATAASLMEPLRGVPDLSSESLQHIDVHKLSKTRKDAVRQLRSIVRESPSVDWTPRVAAMLGDAQHRVFSLLRGGNELLVNEHVSKVVTLLMELPEGHTGLRTDIKVALAQLVSSGDEAALRMCAIRAIAVSEARARILNAAASHPAESRGERVS
;
A
#
# COMPACT_ATOMS: atom_id res chain seq x y z
N MET A 1 3.00 21.61 6.37
CA MET A 1 2.22 22.84 6.51
C MET A 1 0.77 22.45 6.35
N ALA A 2 -0.05 22.71 7.34
CA ALA A 2 -1.48 22.38 7.31
C ALA A 2 -2.36 23.62 7.11
N GLU A 3 -1.81 24.81 7.33
CA GLU A 3 -2.53 26.07 7.20
C GLU A 3 -2.59 26.49 5.72
N PRO A 4 -3.79 26.69 5.14
CA PRO A 4 -3.94 27.03 3.73
C PRO A 4 -3.22 28.32 3.31
N SER A 5 -3.13 29.32 4.20
CA SER A 5 -2.43 30.58 3.94
C SER A 5 -0.93 30.39 3.78
N GLU A 6 -0.31 29.50 4.57
CA GLU A 6 1.11 29.16 4.43
C GLU A 6 1.38 28.43 3.12
N VAL A 7 0.48 27.51 2.73
CA VAL A 7 0.58 26.79 1.46
C VAL A 7 0.46 27.74 0.28
N ALA A 8 -0.49 28.68 0.33
CA ALA A 8 -0.66 29.70 -0.71
C ALA A 8 0.58 30.59 -0.84
N ALA A 9 1.11 31.10 0.27
CA ALA A 9 2.34 31.91 0.27
C ALA A 9 3.55 31.13 -0.27
N LEU A 10 3.68 29.84 0.06
CA LEU A 10 4.72 28.98 -0.51
C LEU A 10 4.57 28.85 -2.03
N ILE A 11 3.36 28.58 -2.51
CA ILE A 11 3.08 28.45 -3.96
C ILE A 11 3.44 29.72 -4.70
N GLU A 12 3.07 30.90 -4.17
CA GLU A 12 3.40 32.19 -4.77
C GLU A 12 4.91 32.39 -4.91
N ASN A 13 5.67 32.01 -3.89
CA ASN A 13 7.13 32.12 -3.90
C ASN A 13 7.81 31.12 -4.85
N LEU A 14 7.25 29.91 -5.02
CA LEU A 14 7.84 28.86 -5.85
C LEU A 14 7.46 28.97 -7.33
N ARG A 15 6.30 29.53 -7.65
CA ARG A 15 5.78 29.59 -9.03
C ARG A 15 6.76 30.22 -10.03
N PRO A 16 7.47 31.33 -9.73
CA PRO A 16 8.42 31.94 -10.66
C PRO A 16 9.65 31.08 -10.97
N LEU A 17 9.95 30.06 -10.15
CA LEU A 17 11.17 29.26 -10.26
C LEU A 17 11.10 28.15 -11.30
N GLY A 18 9.90 27.81 -11.80
CA GLY A 18 9.74 26.70 -12.76
C GLY A 18 10.12 25.35 -12.16
N ILE A 19 9.36 24.89 -11.15
CA ILE A 19 9.66 23.66 -10.43
C ILE A 19 9.49 22.43 -11.33
N ASP A 20 10.58 21.68 -11.55
CA ASP A 20 10.59 20.46 -12.38
C ASP A 20 10.06 19.22 -11.62
N LEU A 21 10.40 19.09 -10.34
CA LEU A 21 10.06 17.94 -9.52
C LEU A 21 9.51 18.39 -8.16
N VAL A 22 8.38 17.82 -7.75
CA VAL A 22 7.90 17.86 -6.36
C VAL A 22 8.00 16.45 -5.77
N ALA A 23 8.79 16.29 -4.71
CA ALA A 23 8.95 15.02 -4.01
C ALA A 23 8.62 15.16 -2.52
N GLY A 24 7.92 14.18 -1.94
CA GLY A 24 7.61 14.23 -0.51
C GLY A 24 6.97 12.95 0.04
N GLY A 25 7.12 12.76 1.35
CA GLY A 25 6.42 11.72 2.11
C GLY A 25 5.39 12.34 3.06
N PRO A 26 4.24 12.87 2.54
CA PRO A 26 3.26 13.50 3.41
C PRO A 26 2.70 12.45 4.37
N PRO A 27 2.70 12.70 5.70
CA PRO A 27 2.13 11.77 6.64
C PRO A 27 0.61 11.72 6.41
N CYS A 28 0.08 10.59 5.95
CA CYS A 28 -1.37 10.38 5.97
C CYS A 28 -1.69 9.63 7.27
N GLN A 29 -2.41 10.27 8.19
CA GLN A 29 -2.89 9.55 9.36
C GLN A 29 -3.84 8.44 8.89
N PRO A 30 -3.73 7.21 9.43
CA PRO A 30 -4.62 6.14 9.01
C PRO A 30 -6.07 6.55 9.30
N PHE A 31 -6.88 6.64 8.24
CA PHE A 31 -8.33 6.64 8.33
C PHE A 31 -8.82 5.24 8.75
N SER A 32 -8.34 4.76 9.90
CA SER A 32 -8.75 3.47 10.43
C SER A 32 -10.27 3.47 10.66
N ARG A 33 -10.89 2.27 10.59
CA ARG A 33 -12.30 2.07 10.97
C ARG A 33 -12.61 2.64 12.37
N ALA A 34 -11.65 2.57 13.30
CA ALA A 34 -11.76 3.20 14.62
C ALA A 34 -11.74 4.74 14.57
N GLY A 35 -10.93 5.30 13.67
CA GLY A 35 -10.94 6.73 13.34
C GLY A 35 -12.28 7.17 12.77
N ARG A 36 -12.86 6.43 11.81
CA ARG A 36 -14.19 6.75 11.23
C ARG A 36 -15.32 6.64 12.26
N ALA A 37 -15.32 5.64 13.15
CA ALA A 37 -16.33 5.52 14.20
C ALA A 37 -16.24 6.68 15.22
N LYS A 38 -15.02 7.05 15.62
CA LYS A 38 -14.78 8.18 16.52
C LYS A 38 -15.04 9.54 15.86
N ILE A 39 -14.70 9.69 14.57
CA ILE A 39 -15.01 10.87 13.76
C ILE A 39 -16.53 11.01 13.57
N ARG A 40 -17.23 9.92 13.24
CA ARG A 40 -18.69 9.90 13.10
C ARG A 40 -19.40 10.18 14.43
N SER A 41 -18.88 9.67 15.56
CA SER A 41 -19.33 10.05 16.90
C SER A 41 -19.13 11.55 17.16
N LEU A 42 -17.94 12.09 16.90
CA LEU A 42 -17.63 13.51 17.14
C LEU A 42 -18.36 14.49 16.21
N ILE A 43 -18.71 14.07 14.98
CA ILE A 43 -19.57 14.82 14.05
C ILE A 43 -21.02 14.77 14.54
N ASN A 44 -21.53 13.59 14.95
CA ASN A 44 -22.88 13.44 15.49
C ASN A 44 -23.07 14.18 16.82
N ASP A 45 -22.01 14.32 17.62
CA ASP A 45 -22.01 15.05 18.90
C ASP A 45 -21.79 16.57 18.71
N GLY A 46 -21.67 17.06 17.46
CA GLY A 46 -21.51 18.49 17.15
C GLY A 46 -20.18 19.11 17.59
N VAL A 47 -19.19 18.29 17.97
CA VAL A 47 -17.88 18.74 18.47
C VAL A 47 -16.91 19.04 17.33
N ARG A 48 -17.24 18.63 16.10
CA ARG A 48 -16.31 18.70 14.95
C ARG A 48 -17.05 18.87 13.62
N ASP A 49 -16.53 19.73 12.75
CA ASP A 49 -16.97 19.84 11.35
C ASP A 49 -16.65 18.55 10.56
N GLU A 50 -17.48 18.23 9.56
CA GLU A 50 -17.34 17.03 8.70
C GLU A 50 -15.98 16.96 7.96
N VAL A 51 -15.31 18.10 7.76
CA VAL A 51 -14.05 18.21 7.02
C VAL A 51 -13.04 19.04 7.82
N ASP A 52 -12.20 18.38 8.62
CA ASP A 52 -11.06 19.05 9.27
C ASP A 52 -9.86 19.07 8.31
N ALA A 53 -9.88 20.03 7.38
CA ALA A 53 -8.83 20.22 6.36
C ALA A 53 -7.41 20.34 6.94
N ARG A 54 -7.28 20.72 8.22
CA ARG A 54 -6.00 20.94 8.92
C ARG A 54 -5.25 19.66 9.29
N LYS A 55 -5.83 18.47 9.13
CA LYS A 55 -5.18 17.19 9.53
C LYS A 55 -4.76 16.30 8.37
N GLU A 56 -4.97 16.75 7.13
CA GLU A 56 -4.69 15.97 5.94
C GLU A 56 -3.55 16.58 5.14
N LEU A 57 -2.33 16.44 5.67
CA LEU A 57 -1.10 17.00 5.07
C LEU A 57 -0.85 16.52 3.62
N TRP A 58 -1.46 15.42 3.21
CA TRP A 58 -1.43 14.96 1.82
C TRP A 58 -2.22 15.91 0.89
N ARG A 59 -3.30 16.55 1.35
CA ARG A 59 -4.04 17.53 0.53
C ARG A 59 -3.17 18.72 0.22
N SER A 60 -2.48 19.28 1.23
CA SER A 60 -1.55 20.38 1.03
C SER A 60 -0.42 20.03 0.06
N PHE A 61 0.08 18.78 0.09
CA PHE A 61 1.04 18.29 -0.90
C PHE A 61 0.45 18.32 -2.32
N ILE A 62 -0.78 17.84 -2.49
CA ILE A 62 -1.47 17.85 -3.79
C ILE A 62 -1.80 19.28 -4.25
N ASP A 63 -2.22 20.18 -3.36
CA ASP A 63 -2.47 21.58 -3.70
C ASP A 63 -1.22 22.26 -4.29
N VAL A 64 -0.05 22.00 -3.69
CA VAL A 64 1.24 22.46 -4.22
C VAL A 64 1.51 21.87 -5.60
N VAL A 65 1.30 20.57 -5.79
CA VAL A 65 1.49 19.89 -7.08
C VAL A 65 0.57 20.49 -8.15
N LEU A 66 -0.73 20.63 -7.87
CA LEU A 66 -1.71 21.14 -8.82
C LEU A 66 -1.45 22.60 -9.20
N ALA A 67 -0.95 23.41 -8.26
CA ALA A 67 -0.66 24.81 -8.49
C ALA A 67 0.66 25.05 -9.22
N LEU A 68 1.68 24.23 -8.98
CA LEU A 68 2.99 24.35 -9.61
C LEU A 68 3.10 23.57 -10.92
N LYS A 69 2.28 22.54 -11.11
CA LYS A 69 2.27 21.63 -12.27
C LYS A 69 3.68 21.15 -12.69
N PRO A 70 4.47 20.57 -11.76
CA PRO A 70 5.82 20.11 -12.07
C PRO A 70 5.82 19.04 -13.16
N ARG A 71 6.95 18.87 -13.84
CA ARG A 71 7.18 17.82 -14.84
C ARG A 71 6.94 16.43 -14.24
N ALA A 72 7.42 16.20 -13.02
CA ALA A 72 7.26 14.95 -12.31
C ALA A 72 6.90 15.15 -10.83
N VAL A 73 6.24 14.15 -10.26
CA VAL A 73 5.90 14.08 -8.83
C VAL A 73 6.33 12.73 -8.28
N LEU A 74 6.97 12.74 -7.12
CA LEU A 74 7.26 11.54 -6.33
C LEU A 74 6.61 11.64 -4.97
N MET A 75 5.73 10.70 -4.65
CA MET A 75 5.14 10.60 -3.33
C MET A 75 5.55 9.27 -2.68
N GLU A 76 6.15 9.35 -1.49
CA GLU A 76 6.52 8.18 -0.69
C GLU A 76 5.56 7.98 0.49
N ASN A 77 5.35 6.73 0.88
CA ASN A 77 4.71 6.41 2.13
C ASN A 77 4.99 5.00 2.69
N VAL A 78 4.50 4.76 3.90
CA VAL A 78 4.56 3.44 4.55
C VAL A 78 3.48 2.48 4.01
N PRO A 79 3.75 1.16 3.94
CA PRO A 79 2.81 0.18 3.36
C PRO A 79 1.48 0.09 4.10
N ASP A 80 1.50 0.01 5.43
CA ASP A 80 0.30 -0.20 6.25
C ASP A 80 -0.71 0.93 6.12
N MET A 81 -0.19 2.14 5.92
CA MET A 81 -1.02 3.32 5.70
C MET A 81 -1.66 3.29 4.32
N ALA A 82 -0.94 2.87 3.28
CA ALA A 82 -1.51 2.70 1.95
C ALA A 82 -2.55 1.57 1.92
N ILE A 83 -2.27 0.43 2.57
CA ILE A 83 -3.06 -0.80 2.40
C ILE A 83 -4.30 -0.86 3.32
N GLY A 84 -4.26 -0.16 4.46
CA GLY A 84 -5.22 -0.30 5.56
C GLY A 84 -6.66 0.10 5.26
N ASP A 85 -6.90 0.91 4.22
CA ASP A 85 -8.23 1.39 3.82
C ASP A 85 -8.61 1.00 2.38
N ASP A 86 -8.04 -0.10 1.87
CA ASP A 86 -8.18 -0.51 0.46
C ASP A 86 -7.58 0.50 -0.53
N LEU A 87 -6.49 1.15 -0.12
CA LEU A 87 -5.76 2.15 -0.91
C LEU A 87 -6.66 3.32 -1.31
N PHE A 88 -7.71 3.63 -0.54
CA PHE A 88 -8.68 4.64 -0.95
C PHE A 88 -8.04 6.02 -1.09
N VAL A 89 -7.27 6.47 -0.10
CA VAL A 89 -6.56 7.77 -0.17
C VAL A 89 -5.62 7.83 -1.36
N ILE A 90 -4.87 6.74 -1.62
CA ILE A 90 -3.94 6.65 -2.74
C ILE A 90 -4.68 6.69 -4.09
N ARG A 91 -5.77 5.94 -4.23
CA ARG A 91 -6.60 5.93 -5.44
C ARG A 91 -7.18 7.32 -5.71
N ALA A 92 -7.63 8.02 -4.67
CA ALA A 92 -8.12 9.39 -4.77
C ALA A 92 -7.02 10.38 -5.20
N ILE A 93 -5.82 10.27 -4.61
CA ILE A 93 -4.67 11.07 -5.04
C ILE A 93 -4.35 10.81 -6.52
N ALA A 94 -4.31 9.54 -6.93
CA ALA A 94 -4.03 9.18 -8.31
C ALA A 94 -5.07 9.77 -9.27
N ASP A 95 -6.36 9.65 -8.97
CA ASP A 95 -7.42 10.21 -9.82
C ASP A 95 -7.36 11.75 -9.90
N ILE A 96 -7.04 12.44 -8.80
CA ILE A 96 -6.86 13.91 -8.82
C ILE A 96 -5.72 14.31 -9.75
N LEU A 97 -4.59 13.60 -9.68
CA LEU A 97 -3.43 13.86 -10.53
C LEU A 97 -3.71 13.51 -11.99
N GLU A 98 -4.35 12.37 -12.25
CA GLU A 98 -4.78 11.96 -13.60
C GLU A 98 -5.76 12.99 -14.20
N GLY A 99 -6.74 13.48 -13.41
CA GLY A 99 -7.65 14.55 -13.82
C GLY A 99 -6.95 15.88 -14.10
N ALA A 100 -5.78 16.11 -13.51
CA ALA A 100 -4.93 17.27 -13.78
C ALA A 100 -4.00 17.07 -15.00
N GLY A 101 -4.05 15.92 -15.67
CA GLY A 101 -3.28 15.62 -16.87
C GLY A 101 -2.03 14.77 -16.65
N TYR A 102 -1.78 14.30 -15.43
CA TYR A 102 -0.63 13.43 -15.15
C TYR A 102 -0.90 11.98 -15.56
N VAL A 103 0.14 11.28 -16.02
CA VAL A 103 0.15 9.82 -16.06
C VAL A 103 0.69 9.29 -14.74
N VAL A 104 -0.10 8.48 -14.03
CA VAL A 104 0.20 8.03 -12.66
C VAL A 104 0.42 6.52 -12.62
N ASP A 105 1.46 6.09 -11.89
CA ASP A 105 1.67 4.70 -11.50
C ASP A 105 2.15 4.67 -10.04
N TYR A 106 1.89 3.59 -9.33
CA TYR A 106 2.32 3.43 -7.95
C TYR A 106 2.57 1.97 -7.58
N ARG A 107 3.61 1.73 -6.77
CA ARG A 107 4.06 0.38 -6.42
C ARG A 107 4.51 0.28 -4.98
N LEU A 108 4.52 -0.95 -4.48
CA LEU A 108 5.21 -1.30 -3.25
C LEU A 108 6.61 -1.81 -3.60
N LEU A 109 7.64 -1.11 -3.16
CA LEU A 109 9.03 -1.47 -3.41
C LEU A 109 9.67 -2.05 -2.15
N ASP A 110 10.41 -3.14 -2.33
CA ASP A 110 11.31 -3.73 -1.34
C ASP A 110 12.68 -3.09 -1.46
N ALA A 111 13.12 -2.33 -0.46
CA ALA A 111 14.37 -1.56 -0.51
C ALA A 111 15.61 -2.44 -0.77
N TRP A 112 15.61 -3.70 -0.30
CA TRP A 112 16.72 -4.63 -0.53
C TRP A 112 16.90 -5.05 -1.98
N ARG A 113 15.83 -4.98 -2.78
CA ARG A 113 15.92 -5.15 -4.23
C ARG A 113 16.55 -3.94 -4.93
N HIS A 114 16.88 -2.90 -4.18
CA HIS A 114 17.46 -1.65 -4.67
C HIS A 114 18.71 -1.27 -3.84
N GLY A 115 19.47 -2.27 -3.38
CA GLY A 115 20.79 -2.06 -2.77
C GLY A 115 20.79 -1.70 -1.28
N VAL A 116 19.64 -1.79 -0.60
CA VAL A 116 19.53 -1.47 0.83
C VAL A 116 19.54 -2.75 1.69
N PRO A 117 20.50 -2.97 2.60
CA PRO A 117 20.63 -4.20 3.41
C PRO A 117 19.60 -4.28 4.54
N GLN A 118 18.32 -4.12 4.21
CA GLN A 118 17.22 -4.03 5.16
C GLN A 118 15.90 -4.53 4.57
N HIS A 119 15.13 -5.26 5.37
CA HIS A 119 13.71 -5.49 5.10
C HIS A 119 12.92 -4.19 5.30
N ARG A 120 12.82 -3.34 4.27
CA ARG A 120 12.02 -2.11 4.27
C ARG A 120 11.15 -2.06 3.02
N LYS A 121 9.83 -2.10 3.20
CA LYS A 121 8.88 -1.85 2.11
C LYS A 121 8.45 -0.40 2.10
N ARG A 122 8.31 0.18 0.91
CA ARG A 122 7.80 1.54 0.70
C ARG A 122 6.82 1.62 -0.44
N PHE A 123 5.70 2.29 -0.16
CA PHE A 123 4.75 2.65 -1.18
C PHE A 123 5.27 3.89 -1.88
N ILE A 124 5.39 3.84 -3.21
CA ILE A 124 5.88 4.93 -4.03
C ILE A 124 4.83 5.21 -5.11
N LEU A 125 4.48 6.46 -5.30
CA LEU A 125 3.66 6.95 -6.41
C LEU A 125 4.52 7.88 -7.28
N GLN A 126 4.45 7.66 -8.58
CA GLN A 126 5.03 8.51 -9.61
C GLN A 126 3.90 9.14 -10.43
N ALA A 127 3.99 10.43 -10.69
CA ALA A 127 3.12 11.10 -11.63
C ALA A 127 3.95 11.92 -12.62
N ARG A 128 3.65 11.81 -13.92
CA ARG A 128 4.39 12.50 -14.99
C ARG A 128 3.48 13.39 -15.84
N ASN A 129 3.95 14.60 -16.15
CA ASN A 129 3.25 15.59 -17.00
C ASN A 129 4.09 15.98 -18.24
N ASP A 130 5.09 15.16 -18.60
CA ASP A 130 5.95 15.35 -19.77
C ASP A 130 5.65 14.40 -20.93
N GLY A 131 4.51 13.69 -20.87
CA GLY A 131 4.09 12.72 -21.89
C GLY A 131 4.74 11.35 -21.79
N ALA A 132 5.75 11.19 -20.92
CA ALA A 132 6.38 9.89 -20.67
C ALA A 132 5.55 9.03 -19.70
N LEU A 133 5.61 7.71 -19.88
CA LEU A 133 5.03 6.78 -18.92
C LEU A 133 5.91 6.67 -17.67
N PRO A 134 5.32 6.52 -16.46
CA PRO A 134 6.07 6.13 -15.27
C PRO A 134 6.86 4.84 -15.51
N ALA A 135 8.13 4.87 -15.16
CA ALA A 135 9.03 3.72 -15.27
C ALA A 135 9.46 3.27 -13.87
N TRP A 136 9.73 1.98 -13.72
CA TRP A 136 10.20 1.44 -12.44
C TRP A 136 11.54 0.76 -12.64
N PRO A 137 12.49 1.01 -11.72
CA PRO A 137 13.79 0.39 -11.81
C PRO A 137 13.68 -1.13 -11.66
N ALA A 138 14.48 -1.85 -12.44
CA ALA A 138 14.60 -3.29 -12.29
C ALA A 138 15.16 -3.64 -10.90
N PRO A 139 14.68 -4.71 -10.26
CA PRO A 139 15.32 -5.27 -9.08
C PRO A 139 16.79 -5.60 -9.34
N MET A 140 17.66 -5.29 -8.38
CA MET A 140 19.04 -5.76 -8.37
C MET A 140 19.07 -7.27 -8.14
N GLU A 141 20.00 -7.96 -8.81
CA GLU A 141 20.19 -9.40 -8.66
C GLU A 141 20.85 -9.77 -7.33
N HIS A 142 21.82 -8.95 -6.89
CA HIS A 142 22.54 -9.18 -5.65
C HIS A 142 21.78 -8.62 -4.44
N ARG A 143 21.63 -9.45 -3.41
CA ARG A 143 21.02 -9.09 -2.13
C ARG A 143 22.12 -8.61 -1.18
N PRO A 144 22.14 -7.31 -0.81
CA PRO A 144 23.12 -6.80 0.15
C PRO A 144 22.81 -7.30 1.56
N THR A 145 23.83 -7.36 2.41
CA THR A 145 23.75 -7.89 3.78
C THR A 145 24.17 -6.86 4.83
N VAL A 146 23.94 -7.15 6.10
CA VAL A 146 24.46 -6.32 7.20
C VAL A 146 25.98 -6.22 7.13
N ARG A 147 26.66 -7.33 6.80
CA ARG A 147 28.12 -7.37 6.61
C ARG A 147 28.58 -6.36 5.58
N ASP A 148 27.94 -6.34 4.41
CA ASP A 148 28.29 -5.40 3.35
C ASP A 148 28.22 -3.93 3.80
N ALA A 149 27.39 -3.61 4.80
CA ALA A 149 27.19 -2.25 5.26
C ALA A 149 28.16 -1.82 6.36
N ILE A 150 28.48 -2.70 7.32
CA ILE A 150 29.08 -2.27 8.60
C ILE A 150 30.35 -3.02 9.01
N GLU A 151 30.77 -4.06 8.30
CA GLU A 151 31.93 -4.88 8.70
C GLU A 151 33.26 -4.09 8.73
N ASP A 152 33.43 -3.09 7.86
CA ASP A 152 34.64 -2.25 7.82
C ASP A 152 34.68 -1.15 8.89
N LEU A 153 33.61 -1.00 9.69
CA LEU A 153 33.60 -0.03 10.79
C LEU A 153 34.47 -0.53 11.96
N PRO A 154 35.19 0.37 12.64
CA PRO A 154 36.05 -0.01 13.75
C PRO A 154 35.21 -0.55 14.91
N PRO A 155 35.66 -1.61 15.60
CA PRO A 155 34.98 -2.07 16.80
C PRO A 155 35.00 -0.99 17.88
N LEU A 156 34.02 -0.99 18.78
CA LEU A 156 33.95 -0.03 19.88
C LEU A 156 34.59 -0.52 21.18
N ASP A 157 35.01 -1.78 21.26
CA ASP A 157 35.72 -2.38 22.41
C ASP A 157 35.09 -1.99 23.76
N ASP A 158 33.77 -2.21 23.89
CA ASP A 158 32.95 -1.87 25.07
C ASP A 158 32.80 -0.37 25.41
N THR A 159 33.34 0.53 24.59
CA THR A 159 33.04 1.96 24.66
C THR A 159 31.71 2.29 23.99
N THR A 160 31.27 3.54 24.12
CA THR A 160 30.08 4.04 23.44
C THR A 160 30.36 4.69 22.09
N GLY A 161 31.62 4.62 21.62
CA GLY A 161 32.09 5.32 20.44
C GLY A 161 32.09 6.84 20.59
N ALA A 162 32.23 7.55 19.47
CA ALA A 162 32.33 9.00 19.45
C ALA A 162 31.70 9.61 18.19
N ARG A 163 31.57 10.94 18.18
CA ARG A 163 31.11 11.67 16.98
C ARG A 163 32.14 11.65 15.86
N GLU A 164 33.41 11.51 16.18
CA GLU A 164 34.51 11.44 15.23
C GLU A 164 35.44 10.33 15.69
N LEU A 165 35.69 9.36 14.81
CA LEU A 165 36.63 8.27 15.02
C LEU A 165 37.46 8.07 13.74
N PRO A 166 38.73 7.64 13.82
CA PRO A 166 39.48 7.28 12.63
C PRO A 166 38.90 6.01 11.99
N TYR A 167 38.95 5.91 10.66
CA TYR A 167 38.80 4.61 9.99
C TYR A 167 40.02 3.72 10.32
N MET A 168 39.78 2.42 10.48
CA MET A 168 40.83 1.44 10.83
C MET A 168 41.14 0.47 9.67
N GLY A 169 40.90 0.87 8.43
CA GLY A 169 41.12 0.02 7.27
C GLY A 169 40.53 0.57 5.97
N GLN A 170 40.48 -0.29 4.96
CA GLN A 170 39.83 -0.05 3.66
C GLN A 170 38.39 -0.61 3.70
N PRO A 171 37.46 -0.10 2.86
CA PRO A 171 36.11 -0.64 2.78
C PRO A 171 36.13 -2.14 2.42
N SER A 172 35.34 -2.95 3.13
CA SER A 172 35.34 -4.42 2.96
C SER A 172 34.43 -4.93 1.85
N SER A 173 33.50 -4.10 1.36
CA SER A 173 32.51 -4.47 0.35
C SER A 173 32.34 -3.39 -0.72
N ALA A 174 31.66 -3.75 -1.82
CA ALA A 174 31.25 -2.78 -2.84
C ALA A 174 30.31 -1.71 -2.26
N LEU A 175 29.38 -2.11 -1.38
CA LEU A 175 28.46 -1.17 -0.72
C LEU A 175 29.24 -0.18 0.16
N ALA A 176 30.10 -0.67 1.06
CA ALA A 176 30.93 0.18 1.92
C ALA A 176 31.78 1.16 1.10
N LYS A 177 32.35 0.70 -0.02
CA LYS A 177 33.10 1.54 -0.96
C LYS A 177 32.23 2.64 -1.58
N THR A 178 30.96 2.38 -1.89
CA THR A 178 30.06 3.45 -2.41
C THR A 178 29.59 4.45 -1.35
N LEU A 179 29.61 4.06 -0.07
CA LEU A 179 29.16 4.92 1.02
C LEU A 179 30.29 5.80 1.57
N ARG A 180 31.53 5.32 1.51
CA ARG A 180 32.72 6.03 1.98
C ARG A 180 33.34 6.87 0.87
N ASP A 181 33.77 8.09 1.19
CA ASP A 181 34.56 8.89 0.26
C ASP A 181 35.99 8.32 0.17
N ASP A 182 36.59 8.31 -1.03
CA ASP A 182 37.89 7.65 -1.30
C ASP A 182 39.04 8.16 -0.39
N ASP A 183 39.01 9.44 0.00
CA ASP A 183 40.03 10.09 0.85
C ASP A 183 39.58 10.31 2.32
N ALA A 184 38.52 9.63 2.78
CA ALA A 184 38.01 9.82 4.13
C ALA A 184 38.85 9.08 5.19
N ASP A 185 39.46 9.84 6.11
CA ASP A 185 40.17 9.33 7.29
C ASP A 185 39.29 9.26 8.55
N ILE A 186 38.15 9.96 8.55
CA ILE A 186 37.29 10.12 9.72
C ILE A 186 35.89 9.56 9.46
N ILE A 187 35.42 8.75 10.40
CA ILE A 187 34.04 8.28 10.53
C ILE A 187 33.29 9.22 11.45
N TYR A 188 32.10 9.63 11.02
CA TYR A 188 31.23 10.49 11.82
C TYR A 188 30.07 9.73 12.44
N ASP A 189 29.70 10.11 13.67
CA ASP A 189 28.57 9.59 14.43
C ASP A 189 28.61 8.06 14.65
N HIS A 190 29.80 7.46 14.75
CA HIS A 190 29.93 6.06 15.16
C HIS A 190 29.86 5.96 16.70
N MET A 191 28.65 6.20 17.21
CA MET A 191 28.34 6.25 18.63
C MET A 191 27.00 5.58 18.96
N THR A 192 26.91 5.00 20.15
CA THR A 192 25.72 4.32 20.68
C THR A 192 25.47 4.72 22.15
N ARG A 193 24.53 4.06 22.82
CA ARG A 193 24.31 4.24 24.26
C ARG A 193 25.13 3.22 25.07
N PRO A 194 25.47 3.51 26.34
CA PRO A 194 25.97 2.49 27.25
C PRO A 194 24.98 1.32 27.36
N VAL A 195 25.52 0.12 27.49
CA VAL A 195 24.77 -1.12 27.70
C VAL A 195 24.79 -1.42 29.19
N ARG A 196 23.64 -1.79 29.74
CA ARG A 196 23.54 -2.22 31.15
C ARG A 196 24.12 -3.62 31.31
N ASP A 197 24.59 -3.97 32.51
CA ASP A 197 25.21 -5.27 32.75
C ASP A 197 24.26 -6.45 32.47
N ASP A 198 22.99 -6.32 32.85
CA ASP A 198 21.95 -7.33 32.57
C ASP A 198 21.65 -7.48 31.07
N ASP A 199 21.65 -6.36 30.34
CA ASP A 199 21.50 -6.39 28.87
C ASP A 199 22.73 -7.01 28.19
N ARG A 200 23.93 -6.73 28.70
CA ARG A 200 25.19 -7.28 28.18
C ARG A 200 25.21 -8.79 28.33
N GLU A 201 24.90 -9.31 29.51
CA GLU A 201 24.77 -10.75 29.77
C GLU A 201 23.75 -11.38 28.81
N ALA A 202 22.58 -10.75 28.63
CA ALA A 202 21.60 -11.22 27.66
C ALA A 202 22.17 -11.26 26.24
N PHE A 203 22.88 -10.22 25.80
CA PHE A 203 23.45 -10.17 24.46
C PHE A 203 24.53 -11.22 24.25
N GLU A 204 25.36 -11.53 25.25
CA GLU A 204 26.38 -12.60 25.21
C GLU A 204 25.77 -13.98 24.94
N LEU A 205 24.58 -14.25 25.46
CA LEU A 205 23.86 -15.50 25.27
C LEU A 205 23.11 -15.58 23.92
N MET A 206 22.97 -14.46 23.22
CA MET A 206 22.16 -14.38 21.99
C MET A 206 22.95 -14.68 20.73
N THR A 207 22.32 -15.43 19.83
CA THR A 207 22.66 -15.50 18.40
C THR A 207 21.59 -14.80 17.56
N SER A 208 21.75 -14.74 16.24
CA SER A 208 20.72 -14.18 15.35
C SER A 208 19.39 -14.95 15.41
N SER A 209 19.38 -16.21 15.84
CA SER A 209 18.18 -17.05 15.94
C SER A 209 17.54 -17.08 17.33
N THR A 210 18.23 -16.60 18.37
CA THR A 210 17.73 -16.59 19.74
C THR A 210 16.52 -15.67 19.89
N LEU A 211 15.41 -16.19 20.40
CA LEU A 211 14.24 -15.39 20.75
C LEU A 211 14.38 -14.84 22.17
N TYR A 212 13.70 -13.72 22.45
CA TYR A 212 13.72 -13.13 23.78
C TYR A 212 13.09 -14.05 24.84
N SER A 213 12.15 -14.91 24.44
CA SER A 213 11.56 -15.93 25.31
C SER A 213 12.57 -16.98 25.79
N ASP A 214 13.64 -17.20 25.03
CA ASP A 214 14.63 -18.25 25.26
C ASP A 214 15.69 -17.81 26.27
N LEU A 215 15.74 -16.52 26.61
CA LEU A 215 16.63 -15.99 27.63
C LEU A 215 16.22 -16.46 29.05
N PRO A 216 17.19 -16.62 29.96
CA PRO A 216 16.93 -16.88 31.38
C PRO A 216 15.93 -15.92 31.99
N GLU A 217 15.08 -16.41 32.91
CA GLU A 217 14.00 -15.61 33.50
C GLU A 217 14.47 -14.31 34.16
N HIS A 218 15.62 -14.34 34.83
CA HIS A 218 16.18 -13.17 35.48
C HIS A 218 16.65 -12.07 34.50
N LEU A 219 16.89 -12.41 33.22
CA LEU A 219 17.25 -11.44 32.17
C LEU A 219 16.01 -10.94 31.41
N ARG A 220 14.83 -11.53 31.63
CA ARG A 220 13.59 -11.15 30.95
C ARG A 220 12.83 -10.07 31.72
N ARG A 221 13.13 -8.80 31.43
CA ARG A 221 12.44 -7.61 32.00
C ARG A 221 11.02 -7.36 31.49
N TYR A 222 10.75 -7.75 30.25
CA TYR A 222 9.45 -7.68 29.57
C TYR A 222 8.74 -9.02 29.58
N ARG A 223 7.40 -9.00 29.51
CA ARG A 223 6.63 -10.24 29.42
C ARG A 223 6.90 -10.96 28.10
N SER A 224 7.40 -12.17 28.17
CA SER A 224 7.78 -12.99 27.01
C SER A 224 6.58 -13.52 26.23
N ASP A 225 5.39 -13.56 26.83
CA ASP A 225 4.13 -13.95 26.18
C ASP A 225 3.65 -12.93 25.14
N THR A 226 4.05 -11.67 25.30
CA THR A 226 3.62 -10.53 24.48
C THR A 226 4.76 -9.97 23.62
N PHE A 227 6.02 -10.12 24.06
CA PHE A 227 7.21 -9.52 23.43
C PHE A 227 8.31 -10.55 23.15
N ASN A 228 7.97 -11.63 22.44
CA ASN A 228 8.93 -12.70 22.11
C ASN A 228 10.10 -12.26 21.21
N ASP A 229 9.97 -11.13 20.52
CA ASP A 229 10.98 -10.55 19.62
C ASP A 229 11.58 -9.24 20.17
N LYS A 230 11.46 -9.00 21.48
CA LYS A 230 11.90 -7.74 22.11
C LYS A 230 13.38 -7.46 21.89
N TYR A 231 14.22 -8.50 21.93
CA TYR A 231 15.65 -8.42 21.67
C TYR A 231 15.92 -9.16 20.37
N LYS A 232 16.74 -8.56 19.50
CA LYS A 232 17.17 -9.18 18.25
C LYS A 232 18.62 -8.82 17.95
N ARG A 233 19.48 -9.83 18.02
CA ARG A 233 20.81 -9.81 17.41
C ARG A 233 20.67 -9.97 15.91
N LEU A 234 21.32 -9.08 15.16
CA LEU A 234 21.34 -9.12 13.71
C LEU A 234 22.26 -10.25 13.23
N ASP A 235 22.03 -10.71 12.01
CA ASP A 235 22.90 -11.67 11.35
C ASP A 235 23.80 -10.92 10.37
N TRP A 236 25.07 -11.30 10.29
CA TRP A 236 26.01 -10.70 9.34
C TRP A 236 25.57 -10.94 7.90
N ASP A 237 25.09 -12.14 7.59
CA ASP A 237 24.85 -12.59 6.22
C ASP A 237 23.36 -12.48 5.81
N ASP A 238 22.55 -11.79 6.62
CA ASP A 238 21.14 -11.50 6.35
C ASP A 238 20.88 -9.98 6.24
N LEU A 239 19.63 -9.61 5.96
CA LEU A 239 19.14 -8.24 5.97
C LEU A 239 18.86 -7.78 7.39
N SER A 240 19.09 -6.49 7.65
CA SER A 240 18.62 -5.87 8.89
C SER A 240 17.08 -5.81 8.95
N ARG A 241 16.54 -5.78 10.17
CA ARG A 241 15.13 -5.40 10.38
C ARG A 241 14.92 -3.94 9.95
N THR A 242 13.66 -3.54 9.73
CA THR A 242 13.38 -2.15 9.36
C THR A 242 13.96 -1.17 10.39
N ILE A 243 14.93 -0.33 10.04
CA ILE A 243 15.39 0.78 10.88
C ILE A 243 14.22 1.77 11.01
N THR A 244 13.68 1.88 12.21
CA THR A 244 12.55 2.75 12.54
C THR A 244 13.02 3.94 13.36
N ALA A 245 12.28 5.04 13.36
CA ALA A 245 12.57 6.18 14.23
C ALA A 245 12.51 5.83 15.73
N HIS A 246 11.87 4.71 16.10
CA HIS A 246 11.81 4.23 17.47
C HIS A 246 13.18 3.75 18.01
N ILE A 247 14.14 3.43 17.14
CA ILE A 247 15.53 3.11 17.54
C ILE A 247 16.16 4.20 18.42
N ALA A 248 15.71 5.45 18.27
CA ALA A 248 16.11 6.58 19.12
C ALA A 248 15.79 6.38 20.61
N LYS A 249 14.78 5.56 20.93
CA LYS A 249 14.34 5.22 22.29
C LYS A 249 14.78 3.81 22.68
N ASP A 250 14.58 2.85 21.78
CA ASP A 250 14.80 1.44 22.04
C ASP A 250 15.53 0.78 20.87
N GLY A 251 16.81 0.48 21.08
CA GLY A 251 17.69 -0.17 20.11
C GLY A 251 17.73 -1.69 20.22
N TYR A 252 16.98 -2.33 21.12
CA TYR A 252 17.12 -3.77 21.39
C TYR A 252 16.70 -4.66 20.21
N TRP A 253 15.97 -4.13 19.23
CA TRP A 253 15.68 -4.79 17.94
C TRP A 253 16.86 -4.83 16.96
N TYR A 254 17.95 -4.15 17.32
CA TYR A 254 19.11 -3.91 16.46
C TYR A 254 20.39 -4.08 17.28
N ILE A 255 20.59 -5.29 17.82
CA ILE A 255 21.83 -5.66 18.50
C ILE A 255 22.86 -6.02 17.42
N HIS A 256 24.07 -5.47 17.56
CA HIS A 256 25.17 -5.69 16.62
C HIS A 256 25.46 -7.20 16.45
N PRO A 257 25.82 -7.69 15.25
CA PRO A 257 25.96 -9.13 15.03
C PRO A 257 27.01 -9.80 15.95
N GLU A 258 28.09 -9.09 16.27
CA GLU A 258 29.21 -9.60 17.09
C GLU A 258 29.31 -8.90 18.46
N GLU A 259 29.62 -7.62 18.50
CA GLU A 259 29.69 -6.84 19.75
C GLU A 259 28.41 -6.86 20.60
N HIS A 260 28.56 -6.85 21.93
CA HIS A 260 27.46 -6.87 22.89
C HIS A 260 26.85 -5.49 23.11
N ARG A 261 26.40 -4.85 22.02
CA ARG A 261 25.80 -3.51 22.02
C ARG A 261 24.71 -3.38 20.95
N THR A 262 23.86 -2.35 21.10
CA THR A 262 22.96 -1.95 20.01
C THR A 262 23.74 -1.18 18.94
N LEU A 263 23.20 -1.17 17.72
CA LEU A 263 23.80 -0.43 16.61
C LEU A 263 24.09 1.04 16.96
N THR A 264 25.17 1.57 16.41
CA THR A 264 25.52 2.99 16.42
C THR A 264 24.68 3.78 15.42
N VAL A 265 24.75 5.12 15.53
CA VAL A 265 24.13 6.01 14.55
C VAL A 265 24.69 5.77 13.15
N ARG A 266 26.02 5.67 12.99
CA ARG A 266 26.66 5.37 11.71
C ARG A 266 26.26 4.03 11.11
N GLU A 267 26.20 2.96 11.91
CA GLU A 267 25.75 1.65 11.43
C GLU A 267 24.30 1.69 10.93
N ALA A 268 23.40 2.31 11.68
CA ALA A 268 22.02 2.49 11.26
C ALA A 268 21.90 3.36 9.99
N ALA A 269 22.74 4.38 9.86
CA ALA A 269 22.81 5.23 8.68
C ALA A 269 23.28 4.45 7.44
N ARG A 270 24.34 3.65 7.56
CA ARG A 270 24.85 2.81 6.46
C ARG A 270 23.88 1.71 6.05
N ILE A 271 23.18 1.08 7.01
CA ILE A 271 22.10 0.13 6.69
C ILE A 271 20.97 0.81 5.90
N GLN A 272 20.67 2.08 6.21
CA GLN A 272 19.78 2.92 5.40
C GLN A 272 20.46 3.50 4.15
N THR A 273 21.70 3.13 3.82
CA THR A 273 22.48 3.58 2.65
C THR A 273 22.77 5.08 2.60
N PHE A 274 22.87 5.74 3.76
CA PHE A 274 23.40 7.10 3.81
C PHE A 274 24.92 7.10 3.54
N PRO A 275 25.42 8.02 2.69
CA PRO A 275 26.85 8.26 2.57
C PRO A 275 27.47 8.63 3.92
N ASP A 276 28.74 8.28 4.10
CA ASP A 276 29.49 8.55 5.33
C ASP A 276 29.74 10.04 5.56
N SER A 277 29.78 10.81 4.48
CA SER A 277 29.83 12.28 4.51
C SER A 277 28.53 12.93 4.98
N PHE A 278 27.39 12.23 4.94
CA PHE A 278 26.12 12.79 5.39
C PHE A 278 26.14 13.05 6.91
N ARG A 279 25.73 14.25 7.32
CA ARG A 279 25.73 14.71 8.71
C ARG A 279 24.32 14.83 9.26
N PHE A 280 24.14 14.38 10.49
CA PHE A 280 22.85 14.47 11.21
C PHE A 280 22.89 15.59 12.24
N ALA A 281 21.81 16.36 12.31
CA ALA A 281 21.70 17.46 13.27
C ALA A 281 21.24 16.97 14.65
N GLY A 282 21.70 17.65 15.71
CA GLY A 282 21.20 17.45 17.07
C GLY A 282 21.86 16.31 17.85
N THR A 283 21.12 15.74 18.79
CA THR A 283 21.61 14.68 19.68
C THR A 283 21.66 13.33 18.97
N ARG A 284 22.28 12.32 19.60
CA ARG A 284 22.26 10.93 19.13
C ARG A 284 20.85 10.43 18.83
N SER A 285 19.88 10.71 19.71
CA SER A 285 18.48 10.31 19.52
C SER A 285 17.81 11.06 18.36
N ASP A 286 18.19 12.32 18.09
CA ASP A 286 17.67 13.07 16.96
C ASP A 286 18.21 12.54 15.63
N ALA A 287 19.49 12.14 15.59
CA ALA A 287 20.09 11.49 14.43
C ALA A 287 19.39 10.16 14.11
N PHE A 288 19.17 9.30 15.11
CA PHE A 288 18.40 8.07 14.93
C PHE A 288 16.98 8.30 14.41
N ARG A 289 16.30 9.37 14.88
CA ARG A 289 14.97 9.73 14.39
C ARG A 289 15.00 10.16 12.92
N GLN A 290 15.98 10.97 12.53
CA GLN A 290 16.18 11.37 11.13
C GLN A 290 16.42 10.14 10.23
N ILE A 291 17.34 9.26 10.61
CA ILE A 291 17.66 8.03 9.88
C ILE A 291 16.44 7.13 9.75
N GLY A 292 15.71 6.89 10.84
CA GLY A 292 14.56 5.99 10.84
C GLY A 292 13.37 6.49 10.01
N ASN A 293 13.17 7.81 9.95
CA ASN A 293 12.11 8.43 9.16
C ASN A 293 12.46 8.55 7.67
N ALA A 294 13.74 8.58 7.32
CA ALA A 294 14.17 8.78 5.95
C ALA A 294 13.79 7.62 5.00
N VAL A 295 13.64 7.98 3.72
CA VAL A 295 13.74 7.02 2.63
C VAL A 295 15.23 6.68 2.45
N PRO A 296 15.63 5.41 2.38
CA PRO A 296 17.04 5.07 2.16
C PRO A 296 17.54 5.69 0.84
N PRO A 297 18.69 6.41 0.82
CA PRO A 297 19.16 7.11 -0.36
C PRO A 297 19.35 6.24 -1.59
N ALA A 298 19.80 4.98 -1.46
CA ALA A 298 19.92 4.08 -2.61
C ALA A 298 18.56 3.82 -3.29
N LEU A 299 17.50 3.59 -2.49
CA LEU A 299 16.13 3.45 -3.02
C LEU A 299 15.64 4.77 -3.66
N GLY A 300 15.87 5.89 -2.97
CA GLY A 300 15.50 7.23 -3.48
C GLY A 300 16.14 7.54 -4.82
N ARG A 301 17.45 7.27 -4.96
CA ARG A 301 18.20 7.40 -6.20
C ARG A 301 17.61 6.54 -7.32
N THR A 302 17.38 5.26 -7.04
CA THR A 302 16.90 4.29 -8.02
C THR A 302 15.51 4.68 -8.57
N VAL A 303 14.64 5.23 -7.71
CA VAL A 303 13.34 5.78 -8.14
C VAL A 303 13.50 7.11 -8.90
N ALA A 304 14.40 7.99 -8.45
CA ALA A 304 14.64 9.28 -9.09
C ALA A 304 15.23 9.14 -10.51
N GLU A 305 16.13 8.18 -10.73
CA GLU A 305 16.70 7.87 -12.05
C GLU A 305 15.61 7.47 -13.06
N ALA A 306 14.56 6.76 -12.60
CA ALA A 306 13.44 6.36 -13.45
C ALA A 306 12.55 7.52 -13.90
N ILE A 307 12.64 8.68 -13.23
CA ILE A 307 11.84 9.88 -13.55
C ILE A 307 12.64 11.01 -14.20
N LEU A 308 13.88 10.72 -14.62
CA LEU A 308 14.68 11.70 -15.38
C LEU A 308 13.92 12.18 -16.63
N PRO A 309 14.17 13.43 -17.08
CA PRO A 309 13.61 13.93 -18.32
C PRO A 309 14.04 13.04 -19.49
N LEU A 310 13.10 12.73 -20.40
CA LEU A 310 13.45 12.04 -21.65
C LEU A 310 14.08 13.04 -22.63
N ALA A 311 15.08 12.58 -23.40
CA ALA A 311 15.68 13.37 -24.48
C ALA A 311 14.69 13.63 -25.63
N GLU A 312 13.75 12.72 -25.85
CA GLU A 312 12.69 12.83 -26.86
C GLU A 312 11.32 12.59 -26.22
N GLN A 313 10.36 13.46 -26.53
CA GLN A 313 8.97 13.28 -26.11
C GLN A 313 8.31 12.22 -26.98
N ARG A 314 8.08 11.03 -26.41
CA ARG A 314 7.19 10.03 -27.02
C ARG A 314 5.82 10.18 -26.37
N GLN A 315 4.80 10.44 -27.18
CA GLN A 315 3.41 10.37 -26.72
C GLN A 315 2.99 8.90 -26.72
N GLU A 316 3.31 8.18 -25.65
CA GLU A 316 2.76 6.84 -25.43
C GLU A 316 1.38 6.97 -24.77
N GLN A 317 0.38 6.29 -25.31
CA GLN A 317 -0.94 6.28 -24.70
C GLN A 317 -0.93 5.43 -23.42
N PRO A 318 -1.39 5.97 -22.28
CA PRO A 318 -1.42 5.21 -21.05
C PRO A 318 -2.45 4.08 -21.16
N ARG A 319 -1.99 2.84 -21.02
CA ARG A 319 -2.83 1.63 -21.10
C ARG A 319 -3.90 1.57 -20.01
N LEU A 320 -3.57 2.02 -18.80
CA LEU A 320 -4.42 1.82 -17.62
C LEU A 320 -5.77 2.57 -17.71
N PRO A 321 -5.82 3.86 -18.10
CA PRO A 321 -7.08 4.56 -18.37
C PRO A 321 -7.97 3.88 -19.43
N ASP A 322 -7.39 3.39 -20.54
CA ASP A 322 -8.15 2.64 -21.56
C ASP A 322 -8.76 1.37 -20.97
N LEU A 323 -7.96 0.61 -20.21
CA LEU A 323 -8.41 -0.61 -19.57
C LEU A 323 -9.54 -0.37 -18.56
N ARG A 324 -9.45 0.71 -17.76
CA ARG A 324 -10.52 1.13 -16.85
C ARG A 324 -11.81 1.44 -17.60
N ARG A 325 -11.72 2.23 -18.69
CA ARG A 325 -12.87 2.56 -19.53
C ARG A 325 -13.53 1.30 -20.12
N ARG A 326 -12.72 0.38 -20.64
CA ARG A 326 -13.21 -0.89 -21.21
C ARG A 326 -13.88 -1.78 -20.16
N LEU A 327 -13.36 -1.81 -18.93
CA LEU A 327 -14.01 -2.52 -17.82
C LEU A 327 -15.37 -1.92 -17.48
N SER A 328 -15.48 -0.58 -17.43
CA SER A 328 -16.76 0.10 -17.19
C SER A 328 -17.78 -0.21 -18.28
N LEU A 329 -17.40 -0.03 -19.56
CA LEU A 329 -18.26 -0.31 -20.71
C LEU A 329 -18.74 -1.76 -20.75
N TRP A 330 -17.81 -2.71 -20.53
CA TRP A 330 -18.16 -4.13 -20.48
C TRP A 330 -19.17 -4.41 -19.36
N ALA A 331 -18.97 -3.83 -18.18
CA ALA A 331 -19.87 -4.01 -17.05
C ALA A 331 -21.27 -3.44 -17.33
N ASP A 332 -21.35 -2.30 -18.00
CA ASP A 332 -22.62 -1.71 -18.45
C ASP A 332 -23.35 -2.63 -19.43
N GLU A 333 -22.67 -3.19 -20.42
CA GLU A 333 -23.26 -4.18 -21.34
C GLU A 333 -23.76 -5.42 -20.59
N GLN A 334 -23.06 -5.86 -19.54
CA GLN A 334 -23.49 -7.00 -18.74
C GLN A 334 -24.69 -6.69 -17.84
N ARG A 335 -24.98 -5.42 -17.51
CA ARG A 335 -26.14 -5.06 -16.66
C ARG A 335 -27.45 -5.48 -17.31
N ASP A 336 -27.55 -5.47 -18.64
CA ASP A 336 -28.78 -5.84 -19.35
C ASP A 336 -29.22 -7.28 -19.06
N THR A 337 -28.27 -8.19 -18.86
CA THR A 337 -28.54 -9.64 -18.71
C THR A 337 -28.19 -10.18 -17.33
N ALA A 338 -27.42 -9.44 -16.53
CA ALA A 338 -26.95 -9.85 -15.21
C ALA A 338 -26.86 -8.67 -14.22
N TRP A 339 -27.85 -7.77 -14.23
CA TRP A 339 -27.91 -6.57 -13.38
C TRP A 339 -27.62 -6.85 -11.90
N TRP A 340 -27.99 -8.02 -11.39
CA TRP A 340 -27.81 -8.41 -9.99
C TRP A 340 -26.35 -8.57 -9.55
N LEU A 341 -25.39 -8.51 -10.47
CA LEU A 341 -23.95 -8.55 -10.17
C LEU A 341 -23.31 -7.17 -10.07
N TYR A 342 -24.02 -6.11 -10.45
CA TYR A 342 -23.47 -4.77 -10.63
C TYR A 342 -24.24 -3.73 -9.81
N PRO A 343 -23.58 -2.65 -9.35
CA PRO A 343 -24.30 -1.48 -8.86
C PRO A 343 -25.08 -0.83 -10.02
N GLY A 344 -26.11 -0.03 -9.73
CA GLY A 344 -26.90 0.67 -10.75
C GLY A 344 -28.32 1.00 -10.27
N PRO A 345 -29.16 1.62 -11.11
CA PRO A 345 -30.52 2.01 -10.74
C PRO A 345 -31.41 0.82 -10.34
N ASP A 346 -31.20 -0.34 -10.95
CA ASP A 346 -31.92 -1.58 -10.64
C ASP A 346 -31.47 -2.23 -9.32
N MET A 347 -30.25 -1.93 -8.86
CA MET A 347 -29.62 -2.50 -7.68
C MET A 347 -29.88 -1.62 -6.45
N THR A 348 -31.09 -1.74 -5.89
CA THR A 348 -31.47 -1.06 -4.65
C THR A 348 -30.77 -1.66 -3.42
N ALA A 349 -30.88 -1.00 -2.27
CA ALA A 349 -30.38 -1.56 -1.01
C ALA A 349 -31.02 -2.93 -0.71
N ALA A 350 -32.33 -3.08 -0.96
CA ALA A 350 -33.08 -4.32 -0.80
C ALA A 350 -32.51 -5.46 -1.67
N ALA A 351 -32.35 -5.21 -2.97
CA ALA A 351 -31.75 -6.17 -3.89
C ALA A 351 -30.31 -6.51 -3.49
N ALA A 352 -29.49 -5.52 -3.16
CA ALA A 352 -28.10 -5.72 -2.75
C ALA A 352 -27.99 -6.59 -1.49
N ALA A 353 -28.90 -6.42 -0.53
CA ALA A 353 -28.91 -7.17 0.71
C ALA A 353 -29.21 -8.66 0.47
N VAL A 354 -30.23 -8.95 -0.34
CA VAL A 354 -30.53 -10.34 -0.74
C VAL A 354 -29.38 -10.91 -1.56
N ALA A 355 -28.82 -10.13 -2.48
CA ALA A 355 -27.74 -10.58 -3.33
C ALA A 355 -26.48 -10.97 -2.53
N ALA A 356 -26.12 -10.14 -1.56
CA ALA A 356 -25.00 -10.39 -0.65
C ALA A 356 -25.27 -11.57 0.28
N LEU A 357 -26.44 -11.60 0.92
CA LEU A 357 -26.82 -12.65 1.88
C LEU A 357 -26.84 -14.04 1.25
N LEU A 358 -27.28 -14.15 -0.01
CA LEU A 358 -27.40 -15.41 -0.72
C LEU A 358 -26.18 -15.75 -1.58
N ASP A 359 -25.16 -14.90 -1.63
CA ASP A 359 -24.01 -15.06 -2.51
C ASP A 359 -24.43 -15.41 -3.96
N VAL A 360 -25.38 -14.66 -4.54
CA VAL A 360 -25.95 -14.96 -5.88
C VAL A 360 -24.91 -15.07 -6.99
N HIS A 361 -23.77 -14.37 -6.84
CA HIS A 361 -22.64 -14.47 -7.76
C HIS A 361 -22.04 -15.89 -7.88
N ARG A 362 -22.35 -16.79 -6.94
CA ARG A 362 -21.93 -18.21 -6.96
C ARG A 362 -23.01 -19.16 -7.47
N LEU A 363 -24.19 -18.65 -7.81
CA LEU A 363 -25.28 -19.47 -8.32
C LEU A 363 -25.24 -19.56 -9.85
N PRO A 364 -25.78 -20.64 -10.44
CA PRO A 364 -25.99 -20.69 -11.88
C PRO A 364 -26.84 -19.50 -12.35
N ALA A 365 -26.52 -18.93 -13.52
CA ALA A 365 -27.14 -17.70 -14.02
C ALA A 365 -28.67 -17.75 -14.03
N ALA A 366 -29.26 -18.86 -14.49
CA ALA A 366 -30.72 -19.04 -14.51
C ALA A 366 -31.35 -19.03 -13.10
N THR A 367 -30.66 -19.60 -12.10
CA THR A 367 -31.12 -19.59 -10.72
C THR A 367 -30.99 -18.18 -10.12
N ALA A 368 -29.88 -17.49 -10.37
CA ALA A 368 -29.68 -16.13 -9.91
C ALA A 368 -30.73 -15.16 -10.51
N ALA A 369 -30.99 -15.26 -11.82
CA ALA A 369 -32.01 -14.47 -12.50
C ALA A 369 -33.40 -14.68 -11.87
N SER A 370 -33.81 -15.93 -11.68
CA SER A 370 -35.11 -16.26 -11.07
C SER A 370 -35.25 -15.75 -9.63
N LEU A 371 -34.16 -15.64 -8.88
CA LEU A 371 -34.16 -15.13 -7.51
C LEU A 371 -34.19 -13.60 -7.47
N MET A 372 -33.47 -12.97 -8.40
CA MET A 372 -33.21 -11.53 -8.35
C MET A 372 -34.23 -10.71 -9.12
N GLU A 373 -34.79 -11.20 -10.22
CA GLU A 373 -35.73 -10.43 -11.06
C GLU A 373 -36.94 -9.86 -10.28
N PRO A 374 -37.57 -10.58 -9.33
CA PRO A 374 -38.63 -10.01 -8.50
C PRO A 374 -38.19 -8.84 -7.59
N LEU A 375 -36.88 -8.65 -7.40
CA LEU A 375 -36.28 -7.62 -6.57
C LEU A 375 -35.74 -6.43 -7.38
N ARG A 376 -35.85 -6.48 -8.72
CA ARG A 376 -35.32 -5.44 -9.60
C ARG A 376 -35.99 -4.09 -9.33
N GLY A 377 -35.19 -3.08 -8.97
CA GLY A 377 -35.70 -1.74 -8.67
C GLY A 377 -36.59 -1.65 -7.43
N VAL A 378 -36.71 -2.72 -6.64
CA VAL A 378 -37.58 -2.74 -5.46
C VAL A 378 -36.96 -1.86 -4.36
N PRO A 379 -37.61 -0.77 -3.92
CA PRO A 379 -36.99 0.18 -3.01
C PRO A 379 -36.76 -0.40 -1.60
N ASP A 380 -37.64 -1.31 -1.18
CA ASP A 380 -37.69 -1.81 0.20
C ASP A 380 -38.13 -3.30 0.25
N LEU A 381 -37.64 -4.05 1.25
CA LEU A 381 -38.02 -5.45 1.44
C LEU A 381 -39.39 -5.54 2.12
N SER A 382 -40.30 -6.29 1.49
CA SER A 382 -41.64 -6.56 2.00
C SER A 382 -41.93 -8.06 1.95
N SER A 383 -42.95 -8.51 2.67
CA SER A 383 -43.42 -9.90 2.57
C SER A 383 -43.78 -10.27 1.13
N GLU A 384 -44.32 -9.31 0.37
CA GLU A 384 -44.67 -9.46 -1.05
C GLU A 384 -43.42 -9.60 -1.92
N SER A 385 -42.40 -8.76 -1.78
CA SER A 385 -41.19 -8.88 -2.60
C SER A 385 -40.40 -10.16 -2.29
N LEU A 386 -40.45 -10.65 -1.05
CA LEU A 386 -39.78 -11.88 -0.64
C LEU A 386 -40.56 -13.17 -0.96
N GLN A 387 -41.87 -13.12 -1.24
CA GLN A 387 -42.67 -14.33 -1.50
C GLN A 387 -42.28 -14.99 -2.82
N HIS A 388 -41.84 -14.19 -3.80
CA HIS A 388 -41.50 -14.62 -5.14
C HIS A 388 -40.08 -15.21 -5.25
N ILE A 389 -39.30 -15.18 -4.18
CA ILE A 389 -37.98 -15.82 -4.11
C ILE A 389 -38.18 -17.35 -4.05
N ASP A 390 -37.92 -18.03 -5.16
CA ASP A 390 -37.91 -19.49 -5.25
C ASP A 390 -36.72 -20.08 -4.48
N VAL A 391 -36.99 -20.64 -3.31
CA VAL A 391 -35.96 -21.25 -2.47
C VAL A 391 -35.69 -22.71 -2.80
N HIS A 392 -36.46 -23.38 -3.67
CA HIS A 392 -36.36 -24.83 -3.87
C HIS A 392 -34.98 -25.27 -4.36
N LYS A 393 -34.40 -24.49 -5.29
CA LYS A 393 -33.07 -24.73 -5.88
C LYS A 393 -31.89 -24.29 -5.00
N LEU A 394 -32.16 -23.73 -3.82
CA LEU A 394 -31.13 -23.26 -2.90
C LEU A 394 -30.60 -24.37 -1.97
N SER A 395 -29.37 -24.21 -1.49
CA SER A 395 -28.81 -25.04 -0.42
C SER A 395 -29.57 -24.83 0.90
N LYS A 396 -29.43 -25.77 1.84
CA LYS A 396 -30.07 -25.68 3.18
C LYS A 396 -29.75 -24.34 3.87
N THR A 397 -28.47 -23.96 3.90
CA THR A 397 -28.02 -22.70 4.51
C THR A 397 -28.69 -21.46 3.90
N ARG A 398 -28.80 -21.40 2.57
CA ARG A 398 -29.47 -20.27 1.89
C ARG A 398 -30.98 -20.27 2.11
N LYS A 399 -31.62 -21.45 2.15
CA LYS A 399 -33.03 -21.59 2.52
C LYS A 399 -33.29 -21.04 3.92
N ASP A 400 -32.43 -21.39 4.87
CA ASP A 400 -32.53 -20.94 6.26
C ASP A 400 -32.35 -19.41 6.36
N ALA A 401 -31.39 -18.83 5.61
CA ALA A 401 -31.20 -17.38 5.53
C ALA A 401 -32.43 -16.64 4.97
N VAL A 402 -33.07 -17.16 3.91
CA VAL A 402 -34.32 -16.56 3.38
C VAL A 402 -35.46 -16.66 4.39
N ARG A 403 -35.59 -17.78 5.13
CA ARG A 403 -36.62 -17.90 6.18
C ARG A 403 -36.41 -16.87 7.30
N GLN A 404 -35.18 -16.68 7.74
CA GLN A 404 -34.84 -15.68 8.74
C GLN A 404 -35.12 -14.26 8.22
N LEU A 405 -34.75 -13.96 6.97
CA LEU A 405 -35.05 -12.68 6.33
C LEU A 405 -36.56 -12.41 6.27
N ARG A 406 -37.37 -13.40 5.86
CA ARG A 406 -38.84 -13.32 5.86
C ARG A 406 -39.41 -13.07 7.26
N SER A 407 -38.83 -13.66 8.31
CA SER A 407 -39.26 -13.40 9.70
C SER A 407 -39.00 -11.95 10.10
N ILE A 408 -37.79 -11.43 9.82
CA ILE A 408 -37.37 -10.06 10.16
C ILE A 408 -38.30 -9.04 9.49
N VAL A 409 -38.58 -9.20 8.20
CA VAL A 409 -39.44 -8.29 7.43
C VAL A 409 -40.90 -8.35 7.92
N ARG A 410 -41.40 -9.54 8.28
CA ARG A 410 -42.75 -9.70 8.83
C ARG A 410 -42.90 -9.06 10.21
N GLU A 411 -41.88 -9.14 11.06
CA GLU A 411 -41.89 -8.61 12.43
C GLU A 411 -41.72 -7.09 12.48
N SER A 412 -41.22 -6.45 11.43
CA SER A 412 -41.00 -5.00 11.41
C SER A 412 -41.18 -4.40 10.00
N PRO A 413 -42.43 -4.29 9.49
CA PRO A 413 -42.72 -3.84 8.12
C PRO A 413 -42.40 -2.35 7.85
N SER A 414 -42.12 -1.56 8.89
CA SER A 414 -41.92 -0.09 8.82
C SER A 414 -40.58 0.39 9.41
N VAL A 415 -39.69 -0.53 9.80
CA VAL A 415 -38.38 -0.22 10.36
C VAL A 415 -37.33 -0.40 9.28
N ASP A 416 -36.31 0.46 9.27
CA ASP A 416 -35.09 0.23 8.49
C ASP A 416 -34.52 -1.16 8.84
N TRP A 417 -34.74 -2.14 7.96
CA TRP A 417 -34.26 -3.52 8.14
C TRP A 417 -32.76 -3.62 7.88
N THR A 418 -32.13 -2.60 7.30
CA THR A 418 -30.72 -2.59 6.91
C THR A 418 -29.79 -3.01 8.05
N PRO A 419 -29.92 -2.51 9.31
CA PRO A 419 -29.08 -2.92 10.43
C PRO A 419 -29.28 -4.39 10.84
N ARG A 420 -30.52 -4.90 10.73
CA ARG A 420 -30.85 -6.29 11.10
C ARG A 420 -30.35 -7.28 10.05
N VAL A 421 -30.48 -6.94 8.76
CA VAL A 421 -29.94 -7.77 7.68
C VAL A 421 -28.41 -7.68 7.64
N ALA A 422 -27.83 -6.51 7.91
CA ALA A 422 -26.40 -6.36 8.14
C ALA A 422 -25.90 -7.36 9.21
N ALA A 423 -26.60 -7.51 10.33
CA ALA A 423 -26.22 -8.46 11.37
C ALA A 423 -26.24 -9.95 10.92
N MET A 424 -26.90 -10.27 9.80
CA MET A 424 -26.88 -11.61 9.20
C MET A 424 -25.68 -11.83 8.25
N LEU A 425 -25.06 -10.76 7.76
CA LEU A 425 -23.99 -10.84 6.78
C LEU A 425 -22.66 -11.16 7.47
N GLY A 426 -21.96 -12.17 6.96
CA GLY A 426 -20.53 -12.33 7.29
C GLY A 426 -19.69 -11.21 6.68
N ASP A 427 -18.45 -11.04 7.13
CA ASP A 427 -17.55 -9.95 6.67
C ASP A 427 -17.45 -9.85 5.13
N ALA A 428 -17.30 -10.99 4.45
CA ALA A 428 -17.21 -11.02 2.99
C ALA A 428 -18.52 -10.57 2.30
N GLN A 429 -19.67 -10.99 2.82
CA GLN A 429 -20.98 -10.61 2.31
C GLN A 429 -21.25 -9.13 2.57
N HIS A 430 -20.80 -8.62 3.72
CA HIS A 430 -20.87 -7.20 4.05
C HIS A 430 -20.15 -6.31 3.04
N ARG A 431 -18.96 -6.72 2.60
CA ARG A 431 -18.21 -5.97 1.58
C ARG A 431 -18.87 -6.05 0.20
N VAL A 432 -19.44 -7.20 -0.17
CA VAL A 432 -20.23 -7.34 -1.40
C VAL A 432 -21.48 -6.45 -1.35
N PHE A 433 -22.19 -6.43 -0.23
CA PHE A 433 -23.35 -5.56 -0.03
C PHE A 433 -22.97 -4.08 -0.22
N SER A 434 -21.87 -3.64 0.41
CA SER A 434 -21.38 -2.27 0.24
C SER A 434 -20.99 -1.99 -1.21
N LEU A 435 -20.33 -2.93 -1.89
CA LEU A 435 -19.89 -2.79 -3.28
C LEU A 435 -21.09 -2.65 -4.25
N LEU A 436 -22.11 -3.49 -4.12
CA LEU A 436 -23.31 -3.44 -4.96
C LEU A 436 -24.11 -2.13 -4.76
N ARG A 437 -23.91 -1.45 -3.64
CA ARG A 437 -24.47 -0.12 -3.37
C ARG A 437 -23.59 1.04 -3.84
N GLY A 438 -22.54 0.78 -4.61
CA GLY A 438 -21.60 1.80 -5.09
C GLY A 438 -20.42 2.08 -4.15
N GLY A 439 -20.18 1.24 -3.15
CA GLY A 439 -19.04 1.38 -2.23
C GLY A 439 -17.67 1.11 -2.88
N ASN A 440 -16.60 1.60 -2.24
CA ASN A 440 -15.23 1.60 -2.77
C ASN A 440 -14.38 0.36 -2.40
N GLU A 441 -15.02 -0.74 -2.03
CA GLU A 441 -14.37 -1.96 -1.50
C GLU A 441 -13.49 -2.67 -2.54
N LEU A 442 -12.30 -3.14 -2.15
CA LEU A 442 -11.44 -3.98 -3.00
C LEU A 442 -11.52 -5.46 -2.60
N LEU A 443 -12.28 -6.25 -3.36
CA LEU A 443 -12.47 -7.68 -3.07
C LEU A 443 -11.37 -8.54 -3.68
N VAL A 444 -10.35 -8.90 -2.88
CA VAL A 444 -9.25 -9.77 -3.30
C VAL A 444 -9.55 -11.23 -2.93
N ASN A 445 -9.55 -12.11 -3.93
CA ASN A 445 -9.59 -13.57 -3.77
C ASN A 445 -8.81 -14.23 -4.91
N GLU A 446 -8.62 -15.56 -4.87
CA GLU A 446 -7.80 -16.28 -5.86
C GLU A 446 -8.24 -16.06 -7.32
N HIS A 447 -9.54 -15.98 -7.59
CA HIS A 447 -10.06 -15.76 -8.93
C HIS A 447 -9.80 -14.33 -9.40
N VAL A 448 -10.08 -13.34 -8.56
CA VAL A 448 -9.77 -11.93 -8.84
C VAL A 448 -8.28 -11.74 -9.05
N SER A 449 -7.44 -12.38 -8.23
CA SER A 449 -5.99 -12.38 -8.37
C SER A 449 -5.56 -12.81 -9.76
N LYS A 450 -6.11 -13.92 -10.29
CA LYS A 450 -5.79 -14.42 -11.63
C LYS A 450 -6.18 -13.43 -12.74
N VAL A 451 -7.33 -12.78 -12.61
CA VAL A 451 -7.78 -11.76 -13.58
C VAL A 451 -6.89 -10.53 -13.52
N VAL A 452 -6.58 -10.03 -12.33
CA VAL A 452 -5.71 -8.86 -12.14
C VAL A 452 -4.32 -9.12 -12.71
N THR A 453 -3.72 -10.27 -12.38
CA THR A 453 -2.42 -10.70 -12.93
C THR A 453 -2.42 -10.69 -14.46
N LEU A 454 -3.50 -11.17 -15.08
CA LEU A 454 -3.64 -11.22 -16.52
C LEU A 454 -3.81 -9.83 -17.14
N LEU A 455 -4.73 -9.02 -16.61
CA LEU A 455 -5.04 -7.69 -17.13
C LEU A 455 -3.87 -6.71 -17.00
N MET A 456 -3.11 -6.83 -15.90
CA MET A 456 -1.96 -5.98 -15.56
C MET A 456 -0.62 -6.58 -15.99
N GLU A 457 -0.62 -7.77 -16.61
CA GLU A 457 0.59 -8.48 -17.06
C GLU A 457 1.67 -8.62 -15.96
N LEU A 458 1.23 -8.98 -14.75
CA LEU A 458 2.16 -9.16 -13.63
C LEU A 458 3.06 -10.40 -13.88
N PRO A 459 4.36 -10.35 -13.53
CA PRO A 459 5.28 -11.46 -13.80
C PRO A 459 4.86 -12.78 -13.15
N GLU A 460 5.08 -13.90 -13.86
CA GLU A 460 4.83 -15.26 -13.36
C GLU A 460 5.61 -15.48 -12.04
N GLY A 461 4.91 -15.90 -10.98
CA GLY A 461 5.46 -16.03 -9.63
C GLY A 461 5.00 -14.96 -8.61
N HIS A 462 4.38 -13.86 -9.06
CA HIS A 462 3.67 -12.92 -8.16
C HIS A 462 2.31 -13.46 -7.67
N THR A 463 1.94 -14.66 -8.11
CA THR A 463 0.83 -15.46 -7.60
C THR A 463 1.08 -15.86 -6.14
N GLY A 464 0.86 -14.95 -5.20
CA GLY A 464 1.05 -15.24 -3.77
C GLY A 464 1.30 -14.01 -2.89
N LEU A 465 1.80 -12.91 -3.46
CA LEU A 465 1.96 -11.65 -2.75
C LEU A 465 0.62 -10.90 -2.79
N ARG A 466 -0.28 -11.21 -1.85
CA ARG A 466 -1.61 -10.57 -1.71
C ARG A 466 -1.55 -9.05 -1.82
N THR A 467 -0.44 -8.45 -1.40
CA THR A 467 -0.23 -7.01 -1.43
C THR A 467 -0.05 -6.44 -2.84
N ASP A 468 0.77 -7.05 -3.70
CA ASP A 468 1.03 -6.53 -5.05
C ASP A 468 -0.22 -6.64 -5.92
N ILE A 469 -0.95 -7.75 -5.78
CA ILE A 469 -2.25 -7.93 -6.42
C ILE A 469 -3.23 -6.87 -5.93
N LYS A 470 -3.24 -6.55 -4.64
CA LYS A 470 -4.13 -5.51 -4.10
C LYS A 470 -3.77 -4.13 -4.66
N VAL A 471 -2.48 -3.81 -4.83
CA VAL A 471 -2.02 -2.58 -5.47
C VAL A 471 -2.48 -2.52 -6.94
N ALA A 472 -2.24 -3.58 -7.71
CA ALA A 472 -2.66 -3.68 -9.11
C ALA A 472 -4.19 -3.62 -9.27
N LEU A 473 -4.93 -4.26 -8.36
CA LEU A 473 -6.39 -4.17 -8.32
C LEU A 473 -6.84 -2.74 -8.00
N ALA A 474 -6.20 -2.05 -7.05
CA ALA A 474 -6.49 -0.66 -6.74
C ALA A 474 -6.29 0.23 -7.98
N GLN A 475 -5.25 -0.02 -8.77
CA GLN A 475 -4.98 0.69 -10.02
C GLN A 475 -6.05 0.46 -11.08
N LEU A 476 -6.55 -0.77 -11.24
CA LEU A 476 -7.63 -1.10 -12.17
C LEU A 476 -8.97 -0.52 -11.73
N VAL A 477 -9.23 -0.48 -10.43
CA VAL A 477 -10.51 -0.01 -9.90
C VAL A 477 -10.53 1.52 -9.85
N SER A 478 -9.40 2.18 -9.53
CA SER A 478 -9.29 3.63 -9.28
C SER A 478 -10.30 4.10 -8.22
N SER A 479 -10.41 5.38 -7.89
CA SER A 479 -11.54 5.88 -7.08
C SER A 479 -12.59 6.56 -7.98
N GLY A 480 -13.62 7.15 -7.38
CA GLY A 480 -14.73 7.76 -8.13
C GLY A 480 -15.90 6.82 -8.43
N ASP A 481 -16.89 7.37 -9.14
CA ASP A 481 -18.26 6.81 -9.19
C ASP A 481 -18.35 5.43 -9.85
N GLU A 482 -17.43 5.14 -10.78
CA GLU A 482 -17.38 3.85 -11.48
C GLU A 482 -16.49 2.82 -10.79
N ALA A 483 -15.83 3.14 -9.67
CA ALA A 483 -14.95 2.20 -8.98
C ALA A 483 -15.70 0.90 -8.60
N ALA A 484 -16.90 1.03 -8.05
CA ALA A 484 -17.73 -0.12 -7.70
C ALA A 484 -18.09 -0.96 -8.93
N LEU A 485 -18.39 -0.30 -10.04
CA LEU A 485 -18.72 -0.95 -11.32
C LEU A 485 -17.54 -1.76 -11.84
N ARG A 486 -16.33 -1.17 -11.89
CA ARG A 486 -15.10 -1.84 -12.34
C ARG A 486 -14.72 -3.02 -11.44
N MET A 487 -14.84 -2.89 -10.11
CA MET A 487 -14.59 -4.00 -9.19
C MET A 487 -15.61 -5.14 -9.39
N CYS A 488 -16.89 -4.84 -9.63
CA CYS A 488 -17.87 -5.86 -10.01
C CYS A 488 -17.54 -6.50 -11.36
N ALA A 489 -17.07 -5.72 -12.34
CA ALA A 489 -16.61 -6.22 -13.63
C ALA A 489 -15.53 -7.30 -13.48
N ILE A 490 -14.46 -6.96 -12.74
CA ILE A 490 -13.34 -7.87 -12.47
C ILE A 490 -13.82 -9.15 -11.79
N ARG A 491 -14.76 -9.05 -10.83
CA ARG A 491 -15.36 -10.23 -10.17
C ARG A 491 -16.16 -11.10 -11.12
N ALA A 492 -16.96 -10.51 -11.99
CA ALA A 492 -17.77 -11.25 -12.95
C ALA A 492 -16.89 -11.99 -13.96
N ILE A 493 -15.85 -11.32 -14.48
CA ILE A 493 -14.84 -11.93 -15.36
C ILE A 493 -14.20 -13.15 -14.67
N ALA A 494 -13.85 -13.01 -13.40
CA ALA A 494 -13.16 -14.03 -12.62
C ALA A 494 -13.98 -15.32 -12.40
N VAL A 495 -15.31 -15.23 -12.48
CA VAL A 495 -16.24 -16.36 -12.27
C VAL A 495 -16.75 -16.93 -13.60
N SER A 496 -16.67 -16.16 -14.69
CA SER A 496 -17.09 -16.60 -16.02
C SER A 496 -16.03 -17.46 -16.73
N GLU A 497 -16.45 -18.38 -17.60
CA GLU A 497 -15.58 -19.01 -18.61
C GLU A 497 -14.99 -17.99 -19.62
N ALA A 498 -15.30 -16.69 -19.50
CA ALA A 498 -14.92 -15.62 -20.43
C ALA A 498 -13.43 -15.25 -20.43
N ARG A 499 -12.58 -16.08 -19.82
CA ARG A 499 -11.12 -15.98 -19.89
C ARG A 499 -10.63 -15.86 -21.35
N ALA A 500 -11.31 -16.52 -22.29
CA ALA A 500 -10.93 -16.52 -23.71
C ALA A 500 -11.32 -15.25 -24.50
N ARG A 501 -12.40 -14.54 -24.13
CA ARG A 501 -12.91 -13.41 -24.94
C ARG A 501 -12.19 -12.09 -24.67
N ILE A 502 -11.78 -11.85 -23.44
CA ILE A 502 -11.05 -10.63 -23.06
C ILE A 502 -9.58 -10.70 -23.53
N LEU A 503 -8.98 -11.90 -23.54
CA LEU A 503 -7.62 -12.11 -24.05
C LEU A 503 -7.50 -11.88 -25.55
N ASN A 504 -8.48 -12.34 -26.35
CA ASN A 504 -8.47 -12.14 -27.79
C ASN A 504 -8.68 -10.66 -28.20
N ALA A 505 -9.30 -9.85 -27.34
CA ALA A 505 -9.47 -8.42 -27.54
C ALA A 505 -8.31 -7.55 -27.01
N ALA A 506 -7.34 -8.14 -26.29
CA ALA A 506 -6.09 -7.49 -25.87
C ALA A 506 -4.93 -7.80 -26.83
N ALA A 507 -4.97 -8.95 -27.50
CA ALA A 507 -3.96 -9.36 -28.48
C ALA A 507 -4.09 -8.68 -29.86
N SER A 508 -5.16 -7.91 -30.10
CA SER A 508 -5.41 -7.21 -31.36
C SER A 508 -4.86 -5.77 -31.31
N HIS A 509 -3.54 -5.64 -31.27
CA HIS A 509 -2.85 -4.50 -31.90
C HIS A 509 -2.48 -4.91 -33.32
N PRO A 510 -2.75 -4.09 -34.35
CA PRO A 510 -2.23 -4.36 -35.68
C PRO A 510 -0.71 -4.23 -35.60
N ALA A 511 0.00 -5.33 -35.83
CA ALA A 511 1.43 -5.29 -36.09
C ALA A 511 1.65 -4.40 -37.31
N GLU A 512 2.17 -3.19 -37.09
CA GLU A 512 2.62 -2.36 -38.19
C GLU A 512 3.68 -3.12 -38.99
N SER A 513 3.43 -3.10 -40.30
CA SER A 513 4.19 -3.70 -41.37
C SER A 513 5.70 -3.60 -41.17
N ARG A 514 6.36 -4.74 -41.03
CA ARG A 514 7.75 -4.89 -41.48
C ARG A 514 7.74 -4.65 -43.00
N GLY A 515 8.09 -3.42 -43.37
CA GLY A 515 8.33 -3.01 -44.74
C GLY A 515 9.32 -3.95 -45.41
N GLU A 516 8.92 -4.36 -46.61
CA GLU A 516 9.59 -5.28 -47.50
C GLU A 516 11.00 -4.81 -47.86
N ARG A 517 11.89 -5.80 -48.00
CA ARG A 517 13.14 -5.65 -48.74
C ARG A 517 12.80 -5.27 -50.18
N VAL A 518 13.39 -4.18 -50.69
CA VAL A 518 13.65 -4.02 -52.12
C VAL A 518 15.05 -3.45 -52.29
N SER A 519 15.86 -4.24 -53.03
CA SER A 519 17.17 -4.00 -53.66
C SER A 519 18.31 -3.46 -52.82
#